data_AF-A0A7T6Z135-F1
#
_entry.id   AF-A0A7T6Z135-F1
#
_cell.length_a   1.000
_cell.length_b   1.000
_cell.length_c   1.000
_cell.angle_alpha   90.00
_cell.angle_beta   90.00
_cell.angle_gamma   90.00
#
_symmetry.space_group_name_H-M   'P 1'
#
loop_
_entity.id
_entity.type
_entity.pdbx_description
1 polymer ?
#
loop_
_entity_poly.entity_id
_entity_poly.type
_entity_poly.pdbx_seq_one_letter_code
_entity_poly.pdbx_strand_id
1 'polypeptide(L)'
;MQVHLKDGKEQWILVHVEVQRDKEDHFSERMFQYFYRIFDKYDQKIYAIALLTDANRSFHPTSYDYHFHGTSLTYAYNTYKIWTKDERAYCDQITPLPLLY
;
A
#
# COMPACT_ATOMS: atom_id res chain seq x y z
N MET A 1 -3.72 -0.61 9.87
CA MET A 1 -3.18 -0.69 11.25
C MET A 1 -3.26 0.69 11.88
N GLN A 2 -3.61 0.78 13.16
CA GLN A 2 -3.54 2.02 13.92
C GLN A 2 -2.13 2.18 14.49
N VAL A 3 -1.54 3.37 14.33
CA VAL A 3 -0.22 3.71 14.89
C VAL A 3 -0.33 4.98 15.73
N HIS A 4 0.61 5.15 16.66
CA HIS A 4 0.76 6.38 17.42
C HIS A 4 1.89 7.21 16.81
N LEU A 5 1.56 8.43 16.41
CA LEU A 5 2.55 9.40 15.96
C LEU A 5 3.35 9.93 17.16
N LYS A 6 4.52 10.52 16.89
CA LYS A 6 5.38 11.11 17.94
C LYS A 6 4.71 12.23 18.75
N ASP A 7 3.65 12.82 18.21
CA ASP A 7 2.82 13.82 18.88
C ASP A 7 1.65 13.22 19.68
N GLY A 8 1.60 11.88 19.83
CA GLY A 8 0.58 11.16 20.58
C GLY A 8 -0.74 10.94 19.84
N LYS A 9 -0.87 11.42 18.60
CA LYS A 9 -2.08 11.21 17.80
C LYS A 9 -2.14 9.81 17.22
N GLU A 10 -3.34 9.26 17.21
CA GLU A 10 -3.62 8.01 16.50
C GLU A 10 -3.78 8.29 15.00
N GLN A 11 -3.16 7.46 14.18
CA GLN A 11 -3.25 7.55 12.73
C GLN A 11 -3.46 6.16 12.13
N TRP A 12 -4.30 6.06 11.12
CA TRP A 12 -4.47 4.82 10.37
C TRP A 12 -3.45 4.77 9.23
N ILE A 13 -2.68 3.70 9.20
CA ILE A 13 -1.76 3.40 8.10
C ILE A 13 -2.22 2.12 7.41
N LEU A 14 -2.39 2.22 6.10
CA LEU A 14 -2.50 1.10 5.20
C LEU A 14 -1.10 0.84 4.63
N VAL A 15 -0.46 -0.23 5.12
CA VAL A 15 0.79 -0.74 4.54
C VAL A 15 0.43 -1.96 3.71
N HIS A 16 0.67 -1.90 2.41
CA HIS A 16 0.56 -3.04 1.52
C HIS A 16 1.97 -3.46 1.10
N VAL A 17 2.38 -4.68 1.44
CA VAL A 17 3.69 -5.21 1.04
C VAL A 17 3.47 -6.22 -0.06
N GLU A 18 4.10 -6.00 -1.20
CA GLU A 18 4.00 -6.90 -2.35
C GLU A 18 5.36 -7.52 -2.64
N VAL A 19 5.37 -8.86 -2.68
CA VAL A 19 6.52 -9.67 -3.05
C VAL A 19 6.20 -10.35 -4.38
N GLN A 20 6.19 -9.55 -5.46
CA GLN A 20 5.68 -10.03 -6.74
C GLN A 20 6.72 -10.83 -7.53
N ARG A 21 6.26 -11.96 -8.10
CA ARG A 21 6.98 -12.77 -9.10
C ARG A 21 6.52 -12.49 -10.54
N ASP A 22 5.38 -11.82 -10.76
CA ASP A 22 4.89 -11.42 -12.09
C ASP A 22 4.05 -10.13 -12.03
N LYS A 23 3.92 -9.41 -13.16
CA LYS A 23 3.07 -8.21 -13.30
C LYS A 23 1.60 -8.58 -13.03
N GLU A 24 1.04 -8.16 -11.91
CA GLU A 24 -0.41 -8.19 -11.75
C GLU A 24 -1.03 -6.88 -12.24
N ASP A 25 -1.92 -7.00 -13.22
CA ASP A 25 -2.66 -5.88 -13.81
C ASP A 25 -3.68 -5.23 -12.85
N HIS A 26 -3.88 -5.79 -11.65
CA HIS A 26 -4.89 -5.34 -10.67
C HIS A 26 -4.30 -4.71 -9.39
N PHE A 27 -2.98 -4.48 -9.33
CA PHE A 27 -2.33 -3.98 -8.11
C PHE A 27 -2.96 -2.67 -7.60
N SER A 28 -3.04 -1.64 -8.46
CA SER A 28 -3.58 -0.34 -8.09
C SER A 28 -5.07 -0.41 -7.69
N GLU A 29 -5.83 -1.28 -8.35
CA GLU A 29 -7.24 -1.50 -8.04
C GLU A 29 -7.42 -2.06 -6.63
N ARG A 30 -6.60 -3.05 -6.23
CA ARG A 30 -6.64 -3.58 -4.86
C ARG A 30 -6.25 -2.53 -3.83
N MET A 31 -5.24 -1.70 -4.13
CA MET A 31 -4.87 -0.58 -3.27
C MET A 31 -6.05 0.37 -3.02
N PHE A 32 -6.85 0.67 -4.06
CA PHE A 32 -8.07 1.45 -3.92
C PHE A 32 -9.14 0.72 -3.07
N GLN A 33 -9.41 -0.55 -3.37
CA GLN A 33 -10.40 -1.35 -2.63
C GLN A 33 -10.09 -1.43 -1.13
N TYR A 34 -8.82 -1.59 -0.76
CA TYR A 34 -8.39 -1.63 0.64
C TYR A 34 -8.53 -0.29 1.32
N PHE A 35 -8.09 0.79 0.66
CA PHE A 35 -8.26 2.13 1.17
C PHE A 35 -9.74 2.43 1.45
N TYR A 36 -10.62 2.19 0.47
CA TYR A 36 -12.05 2.46 0.61
C TYR A 36 -12.68 1.65 1.75
N ARG A 37 -12.40 0.34 1.85
CA ARG A 37 -12.95 -0.51 2.92
C ARG A 37 -12.52 -0.06 4.32
N ILE A 38 -11.27 0.35 4.49
CA ILE A 38 -10.78 0.83 5.78
C ILE A 38 -11.35 2.21 6.08
N PHE A 39 -11.41 3.08 5.07
CA PHE A 39 -11.95 4.43 5.21
C PHE A 39 -13.42 4.38 5.65
N ASP A 40 -14.24 3.60 4.95
CA ASP A 40 -15.65 3.39 5.27
C ASP A 40 -15.87 2.79 6.67
N LYS A 41 -15.04 1.80 7.05
CA LYS A 41 -15.18 1.11 8.34
C LYS A 41 -14.80 1.97 9.54
N TYR A 42 -13.78 2.82 9.43
CA TYR A 42 -13.21 3.52 10.59
C TYR A 42 -13.45 5.03 10.57
N ASP A 43 -13.86 5.60 9.45
CA ASP A 43 -14.06 7.04 9.26
C ASP A 43 -12.86 7.89 9.73
N GLN A 44 -11.66 7.41 9.44
CA GLN A 44 -10.40 8.08 9.78
C GLN A 44 -9.56 8.32 8.53
N LYS A 45 -8.70 9.34 8.60
CA LYS A 45 -7.70 9.56 7.56
C LYS A 45 -6.73 8.39 7.51
N ILE A 46 -6.39 7.97 6.30
CA ILE A 46 -5.49 6.83 6.08
C ILE A 46 -4.27 7.30 5.29
N TYR A 47 -3.09 7.01 5.81
CA TYR A 47 -1.87 7.07 5.03
C TYR A 47 -1.67 5.73 4.31
N ALA A 48 -1.82 5.73 2.99
CA ALA A 48 -1.62 4.55 2.15
C ALA A 48 -0.22 4.52 1.53
N ILE A 49 0.48 3.41 1.72
CA ILE A 49 1.80 3.16 1.13
C ILE A 49 1.94 1.71 0.66
N ALA A 50 2.47 1.53 -0.54
CA ALA A 50 2.90 0.24 -1.06
C ALA A 50 4.42 0.07 -0.95
N LEU A 51 4.86 -1.05 -0.36
CA LEU A 51 6.26 -1.46 -0.34
C LEU A 51 6.49 -2.48 -1.46
N LEU A 52 7.34 -2.11 -2.41
CA LEU A 52 7.62 -2.87 -3.62
C LEU A 52 8.98 -3.54 -3.50
N THR A 53 8.99 -4.88 -3.52
CA THR A 53 10.23 -5.69 -3.45
C THR A 53 10.58 -6.36 -4.79
N ASP A 54 9.85 -6.04 -5.86
CA ASP A 54 10.04 -6.61 -7.18
C ASP A 54 11.36 -6.18 -7.83
N ALA A 55 11.93 -7.05 -8.67
CA ALA A 55 13.16 -6.78 -9.40
C ALA A 55 12.98 -5.82 -10.59
N ASN A 56 11.74 -5.52 -11.00
CA ASN A 56 11.44 -4.72 -12.18
C ASN A 56 11.50 -3.22 -11.85
N ARG A 57 12.59 -2.56 -12.25
CA ARG A 57 12.78 -1.13 -11.99
C ARG A 57 11.67 -0.23 -12.54
N SER A 58 10.99 -0.65 -13.60
CA SER A 58 9.91 0.13 -14.23
C SER A 58 8.55 -0.06 -13.56
N PHE A 59 8.38 -1.07 -12.72
CA PHE A 59 7.14 -1.25 -11.97
C PHE A 59 7.09 -0.26 -10.81
N HIS A 60 6.33 0.81 -10.95
CA HIS A 60 6.17 1.85 -9.94
C HIS A 60 4.76 2.46 -10.00
N PRO A 61 3.72 1.67 -9.71
CA PRO A 61 2.34 2.14 -9.83
C PRO A 61 2.03 3.12 -8.69
N THR A 62 1.57 4.33 -9.00
CA THR A 62 1.31 5.39 -8.01
C THR A 62 -0.16 5.82 -7.97
N SER A 63 -0.98 5.34 -8.90
CA SER A 63 -2.41 5.63 -8.96
C SER A 63 -3.23 4.47 -9.48
N TYR A 64 -4.52 4.52 -9.16
CA TYR A 64 -5.61 3.80 -9.81
C TYR A 64 -6.57 4.81 -10.42
N ASP A 65 -6.89 4.63 -11.70
CA ASP A 65 -7.82 5.49 -12.44
C ASP A 65 -9.02 4.64 -12.91
N TYR A 66 -10.22 5.11 -12.58
CA TYR A 66 -11.49 4.50 -12.97
C TYR A 66 -12.29 5.46 -13.82
N HIS A 67 -12.80 4.97 -14.95
CA HIS A 67 -13.66 5.73 -15.85
C HIS A 67 -14.81 4.87 -16.36
N PHE A 68 -16.04 5.32 -16.15
CA PHE A 68 -17.24 4.63 -16.62
C PHE A 68 -18.40 5.59 -16.85
N HIS A 69 -18.87 5.72 -18.10
CA HIS A 69 -20.02 6.55 -18.50
C HIS A 69 -20.09 7.94 -17.84
N GLY A 70 -18.98 8.70 -17.92
CA GLY A 70 -18.89 10.05 -17.33
C GLY A 70 -18.63 10.08 -15.82
N THR A 71 -18.55 8.93 -15.17
CA THR A 71 -18.03 8.79 -13.81
C THR A 71 -16.52 8.61 -13.86
N SER A 72 -15.80 9.36 -13.05
CA SER A 72 -14.34 9.25 -12.92
C SER A 72 -13.90 9.26 -11.47
N LEU A 73 -12.85 8.49 -11.18
CA LEU A 73 -12.17 8.48 -9.90
C LEU A 73 -10.68 8.29 -10.13
N THR A 74 -9.87 9.12 -9.49
CA THR A 74 -8.42 8.92 -9.39
C THR A 74 -8.06 8.73 -7.93
N TYR A 75 -7.45 7.59 -7.62
CA TYR A 75 -6.91 7.28 -6.31
C TYR A 75 -5.39 7.25 -6.38
N ALA A 76 -4.73 8.21 -5.73
CA ALA A 76 -3.28 8.29 -5.65
C ALA A 76 -2.78 7.78 -4.30
N TYR A 77 -1.64 7.10 -4.30
CA TYR A 77 -1.03 6.53 -3.09
C TYR A 77 0.50 6.58 -3.16
N ASN A 78 1.14 6.38 -2.00
CA ASN A 78 2.60 6.42 -1.91
C ASN A 78 3.19 5.06 -2.24
N THR A 79 4.38 5.03 -2.83
CA THR A 79 5.13 3.80 -3.06
C THR A 79 6.57 3.93 -2.64
N TYR A 80 7.15 2.85 -2.11
CA TYR A 80 8.56 2.77 -1.76
C TYR A 80 9.16 1.48 -2.30
N LYS A 81 10.24 1.60 -3.07
CA LYS A 81 11.02 0.46 -3.61
C LYS A 81 12.05 0.03 -2.58
N ILE A 82 11.98 -1.23 -2.15
CA ILE A 82 12.99 -1.84 -1.30
C ILE A 82 14.02 -2.50 -2.23
N TRP A 83 15.21 -1.90 -2.31
CA TRP A 83 16.34 -2.48 -3.00
C TRP A 83 17.12 -3.34 -2.00
N THR A 84 17.17 -4.65 -2.20
CA THR A 84 18.05 -5.51 -1.42
C THR A 84 19.52 -5.21 -1.75
N LYS A 85 20.13 -4.32 -0.95
CA LYS A 85 21.52 -4.50 -0.54
C LYS A 85 21.47 -4.96 0.92
N ASP A 86 21.93 -6.18 1.14
CA ASP A 86 21.99 -6.91 2.41
C ASP A 86 20.64 -7.37 3.00
N GLU A 87 20.27 -8.61 2.63
CA GLU A 87 19.14 -9.39 3.18
C GLU A 87 19.20 -9.61 4.70
N ARG A 88 20.28 -9.23 5.39
CA ARG A 88 20.48 -9.51 6.82
C ARG A 88 20.07 -8.38 7.77
N ALA A 89 19.74 -7.19 7.28
CA ALA A 89 19.54 -6.02 8.15
C ALA A 89 18.07 -5.62 8.40
N TYR A 90 17.09 -6.21 7.69
CA TYR A 90 15.75 -5.60 7.61
C TYR A 90 14.59 -6.44 8.17
N CYS A 91 14.82 -7.73 8.47
CA CYS A 91 13.78 -8.60 9.03
C CYS A 91 13.32 -8.21 10.45
N ASP A 92 14.02 -7.30 11.13
CA ASP A 92 13.65 -6.82 12.47
C ASP A 92 12.74 -5.58 12.48
N GLN A 93 12.48 -4.95 11.33
CA GLN A 93 11.73 -3.69 11.26
C GLN A 93 10.34 -3.76 10.62
N ILE A 94 10.03 -4.84 9.89
CA ILE A 94 8.71 -5.01 9.28
C ILE A 94 8.15 -6.36 9.71
N THR A 95 7.36 -6.34 10.77
CA THR A 95 6.50 -7.48 11.12
C THR A 95 5.55 -7.74 9.94
N PRO A 96 5.64 -8.89 9.24
CA PRO A 96 4.66 -9.25 8.24
C PRO A 96 3.38 -9.60 9.00
N LEU A 97 2.36 -8.75 8.91
CA LEU A 97 1.05 -9.13 9.40
C LEU A 97 0.52 -10.27 8.51
N PRO A 98 0.06 -11.38 9.11
CA PRO A 98 -0.48 -12.50 8.35
C PRO A 98 -1.71 -12.02 7.58
N LEU A 99 -1.75 -12.35 6.30
CA LEU A 99 -2.93 -12.23 5.45
C LEU A 99 -4.07 -12.96 6.15
N LEU A 100 -5.03 -12.22 6.69
CA LEU A 100 -6.29 -12.76 7.18
C LEU A 100 -7.15 -13.11 5.96
N TYR A 101 -7.11 -14.38 5.57
CA TYR A 101 -8.25 -15.12 5.00
C TYR A 101 -8.41 -16.41 5.80
#